data_AF-A0A3M2DX04-F1
#
_entry.id   AF-A0A3M2DX04-F1
#
_cell.length_a   1.000
_cell.length_b   1.000
_cell.length_c   1.000
_cell.angle_alpha   90.00
_cell.angle_beta   90.00
_cell.angle_gamma   90.00
#
_symmetry.space_group_name_H-M   'P 1'
#
loop_
_entity.id
_entity.type
_entity.pdbx_description
1 polymer ?
#
loop_
_entity_poly.entity_id
_entity_poly.type
_entity_poly.pdbx_seq_one_letter_code
_entity_poly.pdbx_strand_id
1 'polypeptide(L)'
;MIFVVALGGLALGALLIALIGKYSPDAAVARAQHERRRAEAAGEVIHPAMPYDEWRHLVIDLLEALGFHIALEHQQPHGIEIIARSTEPLRESKFVVRAVLQPTGDVVTQAEVLDLIEAVKGDGAAKGILMTPYRIDAGGLGDADAPLELLDGARLRALIERHMPKKLDAIEGYRGF
;
A
#
# COMPACT_ATOMS: atom_id res chain seq x y z
N MET A 1 24.60 -39.43 -22.99
CA MET A 1 23.16 -39.15 -22.71
C MET A 1 22.92 -38.60 -21.31
N ILE A 2 23.41 -39.25 -20.24
CA ILE A 2 23.18 -38.81 -18.83
C ILE A 2 23.65 -37.36 -18.57
N PHE A 3 24.80 -36.97 -19.13
CA PHE A 3 25.35 -35.62 -18.97
C PHE A 3 24.49 -34.51 -19.61
N VAL A 4 23.82 -34.80 -20.73
CA VAL A 4 22.95 -33.83 -21.43
C VAL A 4 21.65 -33.61 -20.65
N VAL A 5 21.11 -34.67 -20.06
CA VAL A 5 19.92 -34.60 -19.19
C VAL A 5 20.24 -33.83 -17.90
N ALA A 6 21.40 -34.10 -17.30
CA ALA A 6 21.83 -33.39 -16.09
C ALA A 6 22.09 -31.89 -16.36
N LEU A 7 22.75 -31.55 -17.46
CA LEU A 7 23.00 -30.15 -17.84
C LEU A 7 21.70 -29.41 -18.18
N GLY A 8 20.77 -30.08 -18.87
CA GLY A 8 19.46 -29.52 -19.19
C GLY A 8 18.62 -29.21 -17.96
N GLY A 9 18.61 -30.10 -16.97
CA GLY A 9 17.94 -29.86 -15.69
C GLY A 9 18.52 -28.67 -14.92
N LEU A 10 19.85 -28.53 -14.92
CA LEU A 10 20.54 -27.45 -14.23
C LEU A 10 20.29 -26.09 -14.90
N ALA A 11 20.30 -26.04 -16.23
CA ALA A 11 19.96 -24.85 -16.99
C ALA A 11 18.50 -24.43 -16.80
N LEU A 12 17.57 -25.38 -16.79
CA LEU A 12 16.16 -25.11 -16.54
C LEU A 12 15.92 -24.63 -15.10
N GLY A 13 16.61 -25.22 -14.12
CA GLY A 13 16.57 -24.78 -12.73
C GLY A 13 17.10 -23.35 -12.55
N ALA A 14 18.24 -23.03 -13.16
CA ALA A 14 18.80 -21.68 -13.14
C ALA A 14 17.87 -20.66 -13.81
N LEU A 15 17.23 -21.03 -14.91
CA LEU A 15 16.25 -20.19 -15.61
C LEU A 15 15.02 -19.92 -14.73
N LEU A 16 14.48 -20.95 -14.06
CA LEU A 16 13.33 -20.81 -13.16
C LEU A 16 13.67 -19.93 -11.95
N ILE A 17 14.85 -20.11 -11.34
CA ILE A 17 15.31 -19.26 -10.22
C ILE A 17 15.46 -17.81 -10.68
N ALA A 18 16.02 -17.57 -11.87
CA ALA A 18 16.16 -16.23 -12.44
C ALA A 18 14.81 -15.56 -12.73
N LEU A 19 13.81 -16.34 -13.17
CA LEU A 19 12.45 -15.85 -13.40
C LEU A 19 11.75 -15.51 -12.08
N ILE A 20 11.84 -16.38 -11.06
CA ILE A 20 11.26 -16.10 -9.73
C ILE A 20 11.89 -14.84 -9.13
N GLY A 21 13.21 -14.68 -9.20
CA GLY A 21 13.88 -13.48 -8.68
C GLY A 21 13.45 -12.18 -9.39
N LYS A 22 13.08 -12.25 -10.68
CA LYS A 22 12.61 -11.09 -11.43
C LYS A 22 11.18 -10.66 -11.08
N TYR A 23 10.34 -11.60 -10.68
CA TYR A 23 8.92 -11.36 -10.36
C TYR A 23 8.60 -11.46 -8.85
N SER A 24 9.61 -11.63 -7.99
CA SER A 24 9.40 -11.69 -6.54
C SER A 24 9.11 -10.29 -5.98
N PRO A 25 8.12 -10.14 -5.08
CA PRO A 25 7.88 -8.93 -4.28
C PRO A 25 9.14 -8.41 -3.56
N ASP A 26 10.08 -9.31 -3.24
CA ASP A 26 11.36 -8.95 -2.62
C ASP A 26 12.20 -8.00 -3.47
N ALA A 27 12.03 -8.01 -4.78
CA ALA A 27 12.78 -7.12 -5.67
C ALA A 27 12.38 -5.65 -5.48
N ALA A 28 11.10 -5.36 -5.24
CA ALA A 28 10.62 -4.00 -4.99
C ALA A 28 11.11 -3.50 -3.62
N VAL A 29 11.00 -4.35 -2.60
CA VAL A 29 11.51 -4.09 -1.24
C VAL A 29 13.02 -3.84 -1.26
N ALA A 30 13.79 -4.69 -1.95
CA ALA A 30 15.24 -4.56 -2.05
C ALA A 30 15.65 -3.24 -2.73
N ARG A 31 14.98 -2.86 -3.83
CA ARG A 31 15.25 -1.58 -4.51
C ARG A 31 15.00 -0.40 -3.59
N ALA A 32 13.87 -0.39 -2.88
CA ALA A 32 13.54 0.68 -1.95
C ALA A 32 14.56 0.78 -0.80
N GLN A 33 14.99 -0.36 -0.24
CA GLN A 33 16.05 -0.37 0.78
C GLN A 33 17.39 0.15 0.24
N HIS A 34 17.77 -0.19 -0.99
CA HIS A 34 18.98 0.33 -1.62
C HIS A 34 18.92 1.84 -1.84
N GLU A 35 17.79 2.35 -2.33
CA GLU A 35 17.55 3.80 -2.49
C GLU A 35 17.67 4.52 -1.15
N ARG A 36 17.08 3.98 -0.08
CA ARG A 36 17.20 4.54 1.27
C ARG A 36 18.65 4.58 1.75
N ARG A 37 19.38 3.47 1.70
CA ARG A 37 20.79 3.44 2.13
C ARG A 37 21.64 4.46 1.37
N ARG A 38 21.31 4.72 0.10
CA ARG A 38 21.98 5.74 -0.72
C ARG A 38 21.64 7.16 -0.25
N ALA A 39 20.39 7.46 0.05
CA ALA A 39 19.94 8.74 0.61
C ALA A 39 20.58 9.02 1.98
N GLU A 40 20.63 8.00 2.85
CA GLU A 40 21.30 8.06 4.15
C GLU A 40 22.80 8.35 3.99
N ALA A 41 23.48 7.67 3.06
CA ALA A 41 24.89 7.91 2.75
C ALA A 41 25.14 9.29 2.11
N ALA A 42 24.13 9.86 1.45
CA ALA A 42 24.18 11.22 0.89
C ALA A 42 23.90 12.32 1.93
N GLY A 43 23.56 11.95 3.17
CA GLY A 43 23.26 12.90 4.24
C GLY A 43 21.89 13.56 4.12
N GLU A 44 20.94 12.94 3.40
CA GLU A 44 19.57 13.43 3.34
C GLU A 44 18.87 13.30 4.70
N VAL A 45 17.94 14.23 4.98
CA VAL A 45 17.18 14.25 6.24
C VAL A 45 16.23 13.06 6.26
N ILE A 46 16.45 12.14 7.20
CA ILE A 46 15.59 10.98 7.41
C ILE A 46 14.47 11.36 8.38
N HIS A 47 13.27 11.52 7.86
CA HIS A 47 12.10 11.75 8.70
C HIS A 47 11.71 10.47 9.50
N PRO A 48 11.21 10.63 10.74
CA PRO A 48 10.67 9.52 11.51
C PRO A 48 9.38 8.99 10.86
N ALA A 49 9.06 7.72 11.14
CA ALA A 49 7.74 7.19 10.79
C ALA A 49 6.67 7.85 11.66
N MET A 50 5.49 8.10 11.09
CA MET A 50 4.35 8.62 11.85
C MET A 50 3.89 7.61 12.91
N PRO A 51 3.57 8.06 14.14
CA PRO A 51 2.97 7.19 15.15
C PRO A 51 1.64 6.59 14.70
N TYR A 52 1.33 5.38 15.19
CA TYR A 52 0.11 4.66 14.82
C TYR A 52 -1.17 5.48 15.10
N ASP A 53 -1.26 6.08 16.27
CA ASP A 53 -2.45 6.83 16.65
C ASP A 53 -2.63 8.06 15.77
N GLU A 54 -1.55 8.79 15.45
CA GLU A 54 -1.61 9.95 14.54
C GLU A 54 -2.06 9.54 13.14
N TRP A 55 -1.53 8.43 12.63
CA TRP A 55 -1.97 7.86 11.36
C TRP A 55 -3.45 7.48 11.36
N ARG A 56 -3.89 6.78 12.41
CA ARG A 56 -5.30 6.38 12.58
C ARG A 56 -6.21 7.60 12.55
N HIS A 57 -5.92 8.63 13.34
CA HIS A 57 -6.72 9.86 13.36
C HIS A 57 -6.66 10.62 12.03
N LEU A 58 -5.51 10.63 11.34
CA LEU A 58 -5.39 11.25 10.02
C LEU A 58 -6.30 10.57 9.00
N VAL A 59 -6.30 9.23 8.97
CA VAL A 59 -7.10 8.43 8.04
C VAL A 59 -8.60 8.60 8.32
N ILE A 60 -9.01 8.54 9.59
CA ILE A 60 -10.42 8.73 9.98
C ILE A 60 -10.90 10.12 9.57
N ASP A 61 -10.17 11.17 9.95
CA ASP A 61 -10.54 12.55 9.62
C ASP A 61 -10.58 12.77 8.10
N LEU A 62 -9.66 12.14 7.34
CA LEU A 62 -9.69 12.20 5.88
C LEU A 62 -10.94 11.52 5.31
N LEU A 63 -11.29 10.33 5.79
CA LEU A 63 -12.48 9.62 5.34
C LEU A 63 -13.76 10.42 5.65
N GLU A 64 -13.86 10.99 6.85
CA GLU A 64 -14.98 11.85 7.22
C GLU A 64 -15.06 13.11 6.34
N ALA A 65 -13.92 13.76 6.06
CA ALA A 65 -13.85 14.92 5.17
C ALA A 65 -14.21 14.58 3.71
N LEU A 66 -14.03 13.32 3.31
CA LEU A 66 -14.46 12.78 2.02
C LEU A 66 -15.93 12.33 2.00
N GLY A 67 -16.65 12.47 3.11
CA GLY A 67 -18.08 12.12 3.20
C GLY A 67 -18.33 10.63 3.49
N PHE A 68 -17.39 9.95 4.15
CA PHE A 68 -17.60 8.59 4.64
C PHE A 68 -17.97 8.57 6.13
N HIS A 69 -18.80 7.61 6.51
CA HIS A 69 -19.07 7.25 7.89
C HIS A 69 -18.32 5.98 8.26
N ILE A 70 -17.61 5.99 9.38
CA ILE A 70 -16.86 4.84 9.87
C ILE A 70 -17.80 3.86 10.56
N ALA A 71 -17.92 2.65 10.02
CA ALA A 71 -18.77 1.61 10.61
C ALA A 71 -18.00 0.72 11.59
N LEU A 72 -16.78 0.31 11.21
CA LEU A 72 -15.91 -0.55 12.01
C LEU A 72 -14.45 -0.20 11.74
N GLU A 73 -13.62 -0.34 12.77
CA GLU A 73 -12.17 -0.19 12.71
C GLU A 73 -11.50 -1.43 13.30
N HIS A 74 -10.47 -1.92 12.64
CA HIS A 74 -9.67 -3.05 13.08
C HIS A 74 -8.19 -2.75 12.94
N GLN A 75 -7.45 -2.85 14.05
CA GLN A 75 -6.01 -2.72 14.03
C GLN A 75 -5.37 -3.90 13.30
N GLN A 76 -4.45 -3.61 12.39
CA GLN A 76 -3.66 -4.59 11.66
C GLN A 76 -2.17 -4.45 12.03
N PRO A 77 -1.33 -5.48 11.85
CA PRO A 77 0.09 -5.41 12.20
C PRO A 77 0.86 -4.25 11.55
N HIS A 78 0.47 -3.88 10.33
CA HIS A 78 1.14 -2.84 9.54
C HIS A 78 0.27 -1.60 9.30
N GLY A 79 -0.84 -1.44 10.02
CA GLY A 79 -1.77 -0.33 9.79
C GLY A 79 -3.16 -0.55 10.39
N ILE A 80 -4.17 -0.04 9.71
CA ILE A 80 -5.57 -0.15 10.14
C ILE A 80 -6.45 -0.55 8.95
N GLU A 81 -7.42 -1.39 9.22
CA GLU A 81 -8.49 -1.72 8.29
C GLU A 81 -9.80 -1.12 8.80
N ILE A 82 -10.54 -0.50 7.90
CA ILE A 82 -11.73 0.28 8.23
C ILE A 82 -12.84 -0.12 7.26
N ILE A 83 -14.01 -0.42 7.79
CA ILE A 83 -15.23 -0.55 6.99
C ILE A 83 -15.93 0.79 7.02
N ALA A 84 -16.03 1.42 5.86
CA ALA A 84 -16.64 2.74 5.68
C ALA A 84 -17.93 2.64 4.85
N ARG A 85 -18.86 3.57 5.07
CA ARG A 85 -20.08 3.72 4.27
C ARG A 85 -20.16 5.13 3.70
N SER A 86 -20.58 5.26 2.44
CA SER A 86 -20.85 6.59 1.88
C SER A 86 -22.03 7.24 2.61
N THR A 87 -21.91 8.54 2.89
CA THR A 87 -22.99 9.34 3.49
C THR A 87 -23.97 9.90 2.46
N GLU A 88 -23.76 9.65 1.15
CA GLU A 88 -24.65 10.11 0.10
C GLU A 88 -26.06 9.48 0.23
N PRO A 89 -27.12 10.30 0.32
CA PRO A 89 -28.49 9.81 0.35
C PRO A 89 -28.78 8.94 -0.89
N LEU A 90 -29.42 7.78 -0.67
CA LEU A 90 -29.82 6.79 -1.70
C LEU A 90 -28.70 5.89 -2.26
N ARG A 91 -27.43 6.09 -1.88
CA ARG A 91 -26.29 5.26 -2.32
C ARG A 91 -25.44 4.80 -1.14
N GLU A 92 -26.07 4.08 -0.21
CA GLU A 92 -25.33 3.42 0.86
C GLU A 92 -24.50 2.26 0.27
N SER A 93 -23.22 2.52 0.02
CA SER A 93 -22.26 1.54 -0.46
C SER A 93 -21.24 1.26 0.62
N LYS A 94 -20.89 -0.02 0.80
CA LYS A 94 -19.84 -0.46 1.73
C LYS A 94 -18.47 -0.35 1.05
N PHE A 95 -17.49 0.17 1.77
CA PHE A 95 -16.11 0.30 1.34
C PHE A 95 -15.20 -0.41 2.34
N VAL A 96 -14.19 -1.12 1.84
CA VAL A 96 -13.11 -1.66 2.67
C VAL A 96 -11.88 -0.78 2.47
N VAL A 97 -11.46 -0.10 3.52
CA VAL A 97 -10.31 0.79 3.50
C VAL A 97 -9.17 0.13 4.25
N ARG A 98 -8.02 -0.05 3.60
CA ARG A 98 -6.79 -0.55 4.22
C ARG A 98 -5.75 0.53 4.21
N ALA A 99 -5.46 1.08 5.38
CA ALA A 99 -4.52 2.16 5.57
C ALA A 99 -3.20 1.62 6.17
N VAL A 100 -2.21 1.42 5.31
CA VAL A 100 -0.91 0.81 5.63
C VAL A 100 0.11 1.87 6.04
N LEU A 101 0.62 1.75 7.26
CA LEU A 101 1.56 2.69 7.88
C LEU A 101 3.01 2.20 7.91
N GLN A 102 3.25 0.89 7.91
CA GLN A 102 4.62 0.35 8.01
C GLN A 102 4.78 -0.86 7.08
N PRO A 103 4.68 -0.65 5.75
CA PRO A 103 4.90 -1.73 4.81
C PRO A 103 6.38 -2.12 4.82
N THR A 104 6.67 -3.37 4.47
CA THR A 104 8.04 -3.88 4.47
C THR A 104 8.88 -3.13 3.43
N GLY A 105 9.95 -2.48 3.88
CA GLY A 105 10.83 -1.70 3.00
C GLY A 105 10.21 -0.42 2.45
N ASP A 106 9.20 0.15 3.13
CA ASP A 106 8.55 1.41 2.74
C ASP A 106 7.92 1.33 1.34
N VAL A 107 7.43 0.15 0.95
CA VAL A 107 6.68 -0.08 -0.29
C VAL A 107 5.56 -1.09 -0.01
N VAL A 108 4.33 -0.71 -0.32
CA VAL A 108 3.20 -1.65 -0.30
C VAL A 108 3.36 -2.60 -1.49
N THR A 109 3.40 -3.89 -1.21
CA THR A 109 3.66 -4.93 -2.22
C THR A 109 2.40 -5.27 -3.01
N GLN A 110 2.59 -5.88 -4.18
CA GLN A 110 1.48 -6.43 -4.96
C GLN A 110 0.62 -7.42 -4.15
N ALA A 111 1.25 -8.23 -3.29
CA ALA A 111 0.56 -9.20 -2.44
C ALA A 111 -0.45 -8.50 -1.50
N GLU A 112 -0.05 -7.42 -0.83
CA GLU A 112 -0.93 -6.65 0.05
C GLU A 112 -2.13 -6.03 -0.71
N VAL A 113 -1.92 -5.65 -1.97
CA VAL A 113 -3.00 -5.15 -2.84
C VAL A 113 -3.96 -6.29 -3.22
N LEU A 114 -3.44 -7.48 -3.56
CA LEU A 114 -4.26 -8.66 -3.87
C LEU A 114 -5.07 -9.10 -2.65
N ASP A 115 -4.48 -9.10 -1.45
CA ASP A 115 -5.18 -9.41 -0.21
C ASP A 115 -6.35 -8.44 0.04
N LEU A 116 -6.20 -7.17 -0.33
CA LEU A 116 -7.31 -6.20 -0.27
C LEU A 116 -8.41 -6.55 -1.29
N ILE A 117 -8.06 -7.00 -2.49
CA ILE A 117 -9.05 -7.45 -3.49
C ILE A 117 -9.88 -8.61 -2.95
N GLU A 118 -9.22 -9.58 -2.32
CA GLU A 118 -9.90 -10.71 -1.69
C GLU A 118 -10.80 -10.25 -0.54
N ALA A 119 -10.33 -9.34 0.30
CA ALA A 119 -11.12 -8.75 1.37
C ALA A 119 -12.37 -8.03 0.83
N VAL A 120 -12.22 -7.18 -0.20
CA VAL A 120 -13.35 -6.47 -0.84
C VAL A 120 -14.40 -7.45 -1.37
N LYS A 121 -13.96 -8.54 -2.01
CA LYS A 121 -14.86 -9.59 -2.53
C LYS A 121 -15.54 -10.36 -1.41
N GLY A 122 -14.78 -10.77 -0.39
CA GLY A 122 -15.29 -11.52 0.76
C GLY A 122 -16.32 -10.73 1.55
N ASP A 123 -16.10 -9.43 1.69
CA ASP A 123 -17.02 -8.52 2.36
C ASP A 123 -18.21 -8.11 1.47
N GLY A 124 -18.17 -8.33 0.15
CA GLY A 124 -19.16 -7.79 -0.77
C GLY A 124 -19.18 -6.26 -0.76
N ALA A 125 -18.02 -5.63 -0.60
CA ALA A 125 -17.87 -4.19 -0.66
C ALA A 125 -17.90 -3.70 -2.10
N ALA A 126 -18.43 -2.48 -2.30
CA ALA A 126 -18.53 -1.87 -3.62
C ALA A 126 -17.16 -1.43 -4.17
N LYS A 127 -16.23 -1.06 -3.27
CA LYS A 127 -14.87 -0.63 -3.62
C LYS A 127 -13.91 -0.86 -2.47
N GLY A 128 -12.66 -1.19 -2.78
CA GLY A 128 -11.54 -1.16 -1.85
C GLY A 128 -10.73 0.12 -1.98
N ILE A 129 -10.23 0.67 -0.87
CA ILE A 129 -9.34 1.83 -0.87
C ILE A 129 -8.06 1.43 -0.12
N LEU A 130 -6.91 1.45 -0.79
CA LEU A 130 -5.62 1.28 -0.15
C LEU A 130 -4.97 2.65 0.03
N MET A 131 -4.57 2.95 1.26
CA MET A 131 -3.95 4.23 1.61
C MET A 131 -2.61 3.98 2.27
N THR A 132 -1.59 4.71 1.87
CA THR A 132 -0.29 4.63 2.52
C THR A 132 0.50 5.92 2.30
N PRO A 133 1.34 6.36 3.26
CA PRO A 133 2.26 7.46 2.98
C PRO A 133 3.43 7.01 2.10
N TYR A 134 3.53 5.73 1.74
CA TYR A 134 4.62 5.19 0.95
C TYR A 134 4.25 4.95 -0.52
N ARG A 135 5.18 4.36 -1.28
CA ARG A 135 4.90 3.91 -2.64
C ARG A 135 4.11 2.62 -2.63
N ILE A 136 3.32 2.41 -3.67
CA ILE A 136 2.59 1.17 -3.92
C ILE A 136 3.18 0.53 -5.18
N ASP A 137 3.64 -0.71 -5.07
CA ASP A 137 4.03 -1.50 -6.23
C ASP A 137 2.78 -2.10 -6.90
N ALA A 138 2.26 -1.36 -7.87
CA ALA A 138 1.16 -1.82 -8.72
C ALA A 138 1.64 -2.61 -9.96
N GLY A 139 2.95 -2.84 -10.09
CA GLY A 139 3.56 -3.53 -11.22
C GLY A 139 3.08 -4.98 -11.30
N GLY A 140 2.18 -5.28 -12.24
CA GLY A 140 1.65 -6.64 -12.44
C GLY A 140 0.20 -6.83 -12.02
N LEU A 141 -0.48 -5.80 -11.49
CA LEU A 141 -1.93 -5.81 -11.20
C LEU A 141 -2.81 -5.69 -12.47
N GLY A 142 -2.30 -6.06 -13.65
CA GLY A 142 -2.98 -5.89 -14.94
C GLY A 142 -4.43 -6.35 -14.91
N ASP A 143 -5.33 -5.58 -15.53
CA ASP A 143 -6.79 -5.77 -15.62
C ASP A 143 -7.45 -6.41 -14.38
N ALA A 144 -6.94 -6.15 -13.18
CA ALA A 144 -7.57 -6.63 -11.97
C ALA A 144 -8.97 -6.01 -11.91
N ASP A 145 -9.98 -6.82 -12.20
CA ASP A 145 -11.40 -6.47 -12.33
C ASP A 145 -12.05 -6.11 -10.98
N ALA A 146 -11.23 -5.73 -10.00
CA ALA A 146 -11.65 -5.34 -8.68
C ALA A 146 -11.74 -3.81 -8.60
N PRO A 147 -12.86 -3.26 -8.11
CA PRO A 147 -13.00 -1.83 -7.91
C PRO A 147 -12.07 -1.40 -6.76
N LEU A 148 -10.84 -1.03 -7.09
CA LEU A 148 -9.84 -0.55 -6.15
C LEU A 148 -9.49 0.93 -6.39
N GLU A 149 -9.15 1.61 -5.30
CA GLU A 149 -8.51 2.92 -5.31
C GLU A 149 -7.18 2.84 -4.57
N LEU A 150 -6.10 3.21 -5.24
CA LEU A 150 -4.75 3.18 -4.68
C LEU A 150 -4.28 4.62 -4.44
N LEU A 151 -4.06 4.94 -3.16
CA LEU A 151 -3.60 6.23 -2.66
C LEU A 151 -2.20 6.05 -2.07
N ASP A 152 -1.20 6.29 -2.91
CA ASP A 152 0.21 6.38 -2.51
C ASP A 152 0.49 7.72 -1.79
N GLY A 153 1.70 7.88 -1.24
CA GLY A 153 2.06 9.07 -0.46
C GLY A 153 1.80 10.39 -1.19
N ALA A 154 2.10 10.46 -2.49
CA ALA A 154 1.89 11.66 -3.29
C ALA A 154 0.40 11.98 -3.50
N ARG A 155 -0.42 10.98 -3.86
CA ARG A 155 -1.87 11.16 -4.02
C ARG A 155 -2.56 11.44 -2.69
N LEU A 156 -2.11 10.78 -1.63
CA LEU A 156 -2.62 10.98 -0.28
C LEU A 156 -2.33 12.41 0.19
N ARG A 157 -1.11 12.92 -0.02
CA ARG A 157 -0.76 14.32 0.27
C ARG A 157 -1.66 15.29 -0.49
N ALA A 158 -1.88 15.08 -1.78
CA ALA A 158 -2.75 15.92 -2.59
C ALA A 158 -4.21 15.92 -2.10
N LEU A 159 -4.72 14.77 -1.63
CA LEU A 159 -6.05 14.68 -1.03
C LEU A 159 -6.13 15.44 0.30
N ILE A 160 -5.11 15.30 1.15
CA ILE A 160 -5.04 16.02 2.42
C ILE A 160 -4.97 17.54 2.17
N GLU A 161 -4.16 18.00 1.22
CA GLU A 161 -4.07 19.41 0.86
C GLU A 161 -5.43 19.96 0.42
N ARG A 162 -6.18 19.19 -0.38
CA ARG A 162 -7.48 19.61 -0.90
C ARG A 162 -8.60 19.62 0.14
N HIS A 163 -8.64 18.63 1.03
CA HIS A 163 -9.78 18.41 1.94
C HIS A 163 -9.49 18.80 3.40
N MET A 164 -8.21 18.80 3.81
CA MET A 164 -7.75 19.08 5.16
C MET A 164 -6.46 19.92 5.18
N PRO A 165 -6.43 21.10 4.54
CA PRO A 165 -5.20 21.89 4.39
C PRO A 165 -4.51 22.24 5.72
N LYS A 166 -5.28 22.36 6.82
CA LYS A 166 -4.74 22.62 8.16
C LYS A 166 -3.91 21.48 8.74
N LYS A 167 -4.03 20.26 8.20
CA LYS A 167 -3.24 19.09 8.62
C LYS A 167 -1.96 18.90 7.80
N LEU A 168 -1.70 19.74 6.80
CA LEU A 168 -0.52 19.61 5.95
C LEU A 168 0.77 19.80 6.77
N ASP A 169 0.84 20.84 7.60
CA ASP A 169 1.99 21.11 8.46
C ASP A 169 2.27 19.96 9.46
N ALA A 170 1.22 19.23 9.86
CA ALA A 170 1.33 18.11 10.80
C ALA A 170 1.94 16.85 10.17
N ILE A 171 1.87 16.71 8.83
CA ILE A 171 2.38 15.53 8.13
C ILE A 171 3.79 15.73 7.53
N GLU A 172 4.21 16.98 7.26
CA GLU A 172 5.52 17.29 6.66
C GLU A 172 6.72 16.83 7.49
N GLY A 173 6.54 16.61 8.79
CA GLY A 173 7.58 16.08 9.67
C GLY A 173 7.85 14.59 9.51
N TYR A 174 6.97 13.85 8.82
CA TYR A 174 6.97 12.39 8.81
C TYR A 174 7.40 11.79 7.48
N ARG A 175 7.95 10.59 7.57
CA ARG A 175 8.39 9.81 6.41
C ARG A 175 7.21 9.49 5.49
N GLY A 176 7.42 9.70 4.20
CA GLY A 176 6.44 9.39 3.15
C GLY A 176 5.61 10.60 2.68
N PHE A 177 5.70 11.73 3.39
CA PHE A 177 5.05 12.98 2.99
C PHE A 177 6.02 14.02 2.46
#